data_AF-A0A418GQ94-F1
#
_entry.id   AF-A0A418GQ94-F1
#
_cell.length_a   1.000
_cell.length_b   1.000
_cell.length_c   1.000
_cell.angle_alpha   90.00
_cell.angle_beta   90.00
_cell.angle_gamma   90.00
#
_symmetry.space_group_name_H-M   'P 1'
#
loop_
_entity.id
_entity.type
_entity.pdbx_description
1 polymer ?
#
loop_
_entity_poly.entity_id
_entity_poly.type
_entity_poly.pdbx_seq_one_letter_code
_entity_poly.pdbx_strand_id
1 'polypeptide(L)'
;MNNITVKSLIQSNYPTLHQAEKKVADYILSHAHEVVNYSVTELSEKSHASEATIVRTCKKLGYQGYYHLKIALAKEVINPDNSYPDNT
;
A
#
# COMPACT_ATOMS: atom_id res chain seq x y z
N MET A 1 -13.72 8.81 -14.45
CA MET A 1 -12.45 8.07 -14.53
C MET A 1 -12.13 7.62 -13.11
N ASN A 2 -12.17 6.33 -12.78
CA ASN A 2 -11.86 5.88 -11.41
C ASN A 2 -10.37 6.08 -11.16
N ASN A 3 -10.02 6.93 -10.21
CA ASN A 3 -8.64 7.12 -9.79
C ASN A 3 -8.20 5.86 -9.03
N ILE A 4 -7.29 5.07 -9.60
CA ILE A 4 -6.83 3.82 -8.99
C ILE A 4 -5.84 4.16 -7.87
N THR A 5 -6.17 3.79 -6.63
CA THR A 5 -5.33 4.00 -5.44
C THR A 5 -4.75 2.69 -4.92
N VAL A 6 -3.63 2.75 -4.19
CA VAL A 6 -3.02 1.67 -3.42
C VAL A 6 -4.07 1.05 -2.50
N LYS A 7 -4.85 1.87 -1.78
CA LYS A 7 -5.93 1.38 -0.93
C LYS A 7 -6.98 0.58 -1.71
N SER A 8 -7.44 1.10 -2.85
CA SER A 8 -8.42 0.41 -3.72
C SER A 8 -7.86 -0.89 -4.31
N LEU A 9 -6.58 -0.90 -4.71
CA LEU A 9 -5.90 -2.09 -5.20
C LEU A 9 -5.77 -3.15 -4.11
N ILE A 10 -5.42 -2.74 -2.88
CA ILE A 10 -5.36 -3.65 -1.74
C ILE A 10 -6.74 -4.26 -1.49
N GLN A 11 -7.80 -3.44 -1.39
CA GLN A 11 -9.16 -3.91 -1.13
C GLN A 11 -9.66 -4.89 -2.20
N SER A 12 -9.44 -4.56 -3.48
CA SER A 12 -9.84 -5.42 -4.61
C SER A 12 -9.10 -6.76 -4.64
N ASN A 13 -7.82 -6.78 -4.24
CA ASN A 13 -7.02 -8.01 -4.21
C ASN A 13 -7.10 -8.76 -2.88
N TYR A 14 -7.61 -8.14 -1.81
CA TYR A 14 -7.63 -8.66 -0.45
C TYR A 14 -8.19 -10.09 -0.33
N PRO A 15 -9.28 -10.47 -1.03
CA PRO A 15 -9.82 -11.83 -0.98
C PRO A 15 -8.84 -12.90 -1.47
N THR A 16 -7.90 -12.52 -2.36
CA THR A 16 -6.91 -13.43 -2.95
C THR A 16 -5.62 -13.54 -2.14
N LEU A 17 -5.46 -12.72 -1.10
CA LEU A 17 -4.24 -12.66 -0.29
C LEU A 17 -4.18 -13.82 0.71
N HIS A 18 -2.99 -14.42 0.87
CA HIS A 18 -2.72 -15.39 1.93
C HIS A 18 -2.54 -14.69 3.28
N GLN A 19 -2.59 -15.45 4.39
CA GLN A 19 -2.54 -14.91 5.75
C GLN A 19 -1.41 -13.91 5.98
N ALA A 20 -0.19 -14.21 5.53
CA ALA A 20 0.95 -13.31 5.69
C ALA A 20 0.87 -12.05 4.80
N GLU A 21 0.26 -12.16 3.62
CA GLU A 21 0.02 -11.03 2.72
C GLU A 21 -1.10 -10.12 3.27
N LYS A 22 -2.13 -10.70 3.89
CA LYS A 22 -3.20 -9.97 4.58
C LYS A 22 -2.65 -9.11 5.72
N LYS A 23 -1.71 -9.62 6.53
CA LYS A 23 -1.05 -8.82 7.56
C LYS A 23 -0.37 -7.57 7.00
N VAL A 24 0.32 -7.71 5.85
CA VAL A 24 0.93 -6.57 5.16
C VAL A 24 -0.13 -5.58 4.68
N ALA A 25 -1.18 -6.09 4.02
CA ALA A 25 -2.30 -5.28 3.54
C ALA A 25 -3.01 -4.51 4.66
N ASP A 26 -3.35 -5.20 5.76
CA ASP A 26 -4.01 -4.64 6.93
C ASP A 26 -3.17 -3.52 7.55
N TYR A 27 -1.86 -3.75 7.66
CA TYR A 27 -0.95 -2.75 8.21
C TYR A 27 -0.87 -1.51 7.32
N ILE A 28 -0.75 -1.68 5.99
CA ILE A 28 -0.74 -0.56 5.04
C ILE A 28 -2.05 0.22 5.06
N LEU A 29 -3.20 -0.46 5.11
CA LEU A 29 -4.51 0.18 5.15
C LEU A 29 -4.70 1.00 6.43
N SER A 30 -4.20 0.50 7.56
CA SER A 30 -4.38 1.11 8.89
C SER A 30 -3.34 2.21 9.19
N HIS A 31 -2.12 2.10 8.64
CA HIS A 31 -0.98 2.96 9.00
C HIS A 31 -0.29 3.59 7.78
N ALA A 32 -1.05 3.92 6.73
CA ALA A 32 -0.51 4.43 5.46
C ALA A 32 0.49 5.59 5.62
N HIS A 33 0.21 6.54 6.52
CA HIS A 33 1.06 7.70 6.81
C HIS A 33 2.41 7.33 7.45
N GLU A 34 2.48 6.20 8.17
CA GLU A 34 3.72 5.71 8.75
C GLU A 34 4.52 4.90 7.73
N VAL A 35 3.84 4.05 6.96
CA VAL A 35 4.46 3.17 5.96
C VAL A 35 5.30 3.94 4.94
N VAL A 36 4.89 5.15 4.56
CA VAL A 36 5.68 5.98 3.62
C VAL A 36 7.08 6.34 4.15
N ASN A 37 7.26 6.30 5.46
CA ASN A 37 8.54 6.56 6.13
C ASN A 37 9.34 5.28 6.42
N TYR A 38 8.72 4.10 6.35
CA TYR A 38 9.38 2.84 6.64
C TYR A 38 10.25 2.32 5.48
N SER A 39 11.37 1.70 5.84
CA SER A 39 12.09 0.71 5.05
C SER A 39 11.29 -0.59 4.94
N VAL A 40 11.71 -1.50 4.07
CA VAL A 40 11.06 -2.82 3.94
C VAL A 40 11.24 -3.66 5.21
N THR A 41 12.37 -3.50 5.89
CA THR A 41 12.70 -4.18 7.15
C THR A 41 11.79 -3.69 8.28
N GLU A 42 11.60 -2.38 8.43
CA GLU A 42 10.68 -1.83 9.44
C GLU A 42 9.23 -2.27 9.17
N LEU A 43 8.78 -2.26 7.91
CA LEU A 43 7.45 -2.77 7.58
C LEU A 43 7.34 -4.28 7.88
N SER A 44 8.41 -5.05 7.68
CA SER A 44 8.46 -6.48 8.00
C SER A 44 8.24 -6.72 9.49
N GLU A 45 8.94 -5.97 10.33
CA GLU A 45 8.81 -6.04 11.79
C GLU A 45 7.40 -5.64 12.25
N LYS A 46 6.87 -4.51 11.73
CA LYS A 46 5.57 -3.97 12.12
C LYS A 46 4.37 -4.78 11.64
N SER A 47 4.46 -5.36 10.44
CA SER A 47 3.40 -6.21 9.87
C SER A 47 3.52 -7.69 10.28
N HIS A 48 4.58 -8.08 10.98
CA HIS A 48 4.87 -9.47 11.32
C HIS A 48 4.84 -10.41 10.10
N ALA A 49 5.41 -9.93 9.00
CA ALA A 49 5.54 -10.65 7.74
C ALA A 49 6.96 -10.48 7.21
N SER A 50 7.54 -11.50 6.58
CA SER A 50 8.90 -11.39 6.05
C SER A 50 9.02 -10.35 4.92
N GLU A 51 10.21 -9.77 4.74
CA GLU A 51 10.50 -8.87 3.61
C GLU A 51 10.14 -9.50 2.26
N ALA A 52 10.41 -10.80 2.07
CA ALA A 52 10.03 -11.56 0.89
C ALA A 52 8.50 -11.62 0.69
N THR A 53 7.72 -11.65 1.77
CA THR A 53 6.26 -11.58 1.72
C THR A 53 5.79 -10.18 1.32
N ILE A 54 6.42 -9.12 1.84
CA ILE A 54 6.10 -7.74 1.45
C ILE A 54 6.35 -7.54 -0.04
N VAL A 55 7.51 -7.95 -0.54
CA VAL A 55 7.84 -7.80 -1.97
C VAL A 55 6.87 -8.58 -2.86
N ARG A 56 6.51 -9.82 -2.48
CA ARG A 56 5.50 -10.61 -3.21
C ARG A 56 4.12 -9.94 -3.20
N THR A 57 3.70 -9.42 -2.04
CA THR A 57 2.43 -8.68 -1.90
C THR A 57 2.42 -7.47 -2.82
N CYS A 58 3.50 -6.68 -2.86
CA CYS A 58 3.64 -5.53 -3.76
C CYS A 58 3.50 -5.94 -5.23
N LYS A 59 4.16 -7.03 -5.64
CA LYS A 59 4.07 -7.58 -7.00
C LYS A 59 2.66 -8.04 -7.36
N LYS A 60 1.97 -8.69 -6.43
CA LYS A 60 0.58 -9.14 -6.60
C LYS A 60 -0.39 -7.96 -6.75
N LEU A 61 -0.09 -6.83 -6.12
CA LEU A 61 -0.83 -5.57 -6.26
C LEU A 61 -0.46 -4.78 -7.53
N GLY A 62 0.41 -5.30 -8.40
CA GLY A 62 0.81 -4.66 -9.66
C GLY A 62 2.06 -3.77 -9.59
N TYR A 63 2.77 -3.74 -8.45
CA TYR A 63 3.99 -2.94 -8.28
C TYR A 63 5.25 -3.76 -8.49
N GLN A 64 6.31 -3.15 -9.03
CA GLN A 64 7.59 -3.85 -9.23
C GLN A 64 8.30 -4.25 -7.91
N GLY A 65 7.91 -3.63 -6.79
CA GLY A 65 8.41 -3.94 -5.45
C GLY A 65 7.96 -2.89 -4.43
N TYR A 66 8.47 -3.01 -3.21
CA TYR A 66 8.07 -2.15 -2.09
C TYR A 66 8.31 -0.66 -2.36
N TYR A 67 9.45 -0.30 -2.95
CA TYR A 67 9.76 1.11 -3.25
C TYR A 67 8.71 1.77 -4.16
N HIS A 68 8.24 1.06 -5.20
CA HIS A 68 7.22 1.57 -6.12
C HIS A 68 5.87 1.73 -5.42
N LEU A 69 5.48 0.75 -4.60
CA LEU A 69 4.27 0.86 -3.77
C LEU A 69 4.37 2.05 -2.81
N LYS A 70 5.54 2.28 -2.19
CA LYS A 70 5.77 3.37 -1.25
C LYS A 70 5.63 4.75 -1.90
N ILE A 71 6.14 4.92 -3.12
CA ILE A 71 5.95 6.16 -3.90
C ILE A 71 4.47 6.40 -4.20
N ALA A 72 3.74 5.37 -4.64
CA ALA A 72 2.31 5.49 -4.92
C ALA A 72 1.53 5.85 -3.65
N LEU A 73 1.85 5.19 -2.54
CA LEU A 73 1.22 5.45 -1.24
C LEU A 73 1.52 6.85 -0.72
N ALA A 74 2.74 7.36 -0.92
CA ALA A 74 3.11 8.72 -0.54
C ALA A 74 2.29 9.77 -1.30
N LYS A 75 2.04 9.56 -2.60
CA LYS A 75 1.19 10.46 -3.40
C LYS A 75 -0.25 10.50 -2.88
N GLU A 76 -0.78 9.38 -2.43
CA GLU A 76 -2.13 9.29 -1.83
C GLU A 76 -2.22 9.91 -0.44
N VAL A 77 -1.17 9.73 0.35
CA VAL A 77 -1.07 10.32 1.69
C VAL A 77 -0.95 11.84 1.64
N ILE A 78 -0.22 12.39 0.66
CA ILE A 78 -0.03 13.83 0.49
C ILE A 78 -1.26 14.50 -0.15
N ASN A 79 -1.97 13.78 -1.03
CA ASN A 79 -3.20 14.25 -1.67
C ASN A 79 -4.40 13.40 -1.21
N PRO A 80 -4.85 13.53 0.05
CA PRO A 80 -5.99 12.78 0.57
C PRO A 80 -7.30 13.11 -0.18
N ASP A 81 -7.34 14.25 -0.87
CA ASP A 81 -8.42 14.72 -1.73
C ASP A 81 -7.87 15.15 -3.10
N ASN A 82 -8.19 14.40 -4.16
CA ASN A 82 -8.55 15.03 -5.43
C ASN A 82 -10.07 15.08 -5.57
N SER A 83 -10.72 15.50 -4.49
CA SER A 83 -12.04 16.14 -4.48
C SER A 83 -11.84 17.67 -4.50
N TYR A 84 -10.92 18.19 -5.32
CA TYR A 84 -10.97 19.61 -5.65
C TYR A 84 -12.14 19.78 -6.64
N PRO A 85 -13.22 20.50 -6.29
CA PRO A 85 -14.12 21.00 -7.31
C PRO A 85 -13.27 21.92 -8.18
N ASP A 86 -13.24 21.62 -9.47
CA ASP A 86 -12.76 22.54 -10.48
C ASP A 86 -13.54 23.86 -10.32
N ASN A 87 -12.89 24.87 -9.73
CA ASN A 87 -13.35 26.25 -9.75
C ASN A 87 -12.19 27.18 -10.10
N THR A 88 -11.70 27.08 -11.34
CA THR A 88 -11.20 28.27 -12.06
C THR A 88 -11.59 28.20 -13.52
#